data_AF-A0A920RBE6-F1
#
_entry.id   AF-A0A920RBE6-F1
#
_cell.length_a   1.000
_cell.length_b   1.000
_cell.length_c   1.000
_cell.angle_alpha   90.00
_cell.angle_beta   90.00
_cell.angle_gamma   90.00
#
_symmetry.space_group_name_H-M   'P 1'
#
loop_
_entity.id
_entity.type
_entity.pdbx_description
1 polymer ?
#
loop_
_entity_poly.entity_id
_entity_poly.type
_entity_poly.pdbx_seq_one_letter_code
_entity_poly.pdbx_strand_id
1 'polypeptide(L)'
;MSTDNVTTIIRKKFWELPLEELTAEEWELLCDGCGRCCLKKIQDEESNELFWTRVACRYLDDNCRCSDYAKRTVLVPTCLNVKEIYNRMLTGCRILAPIA
;
A
#
# COMPACT_ATOMS: atom_id res chain seq x y z
N MET A 1 -22.58 10.29 12.18
CA MET A 1 -22.86 10.41 10.75
C MET A 1 -22.07 11.60 10.26
N SER A 2 -20.81 11.37 9.88
CA SER A 2 -19.92 12.43 9.38
C SER A 2 -19.28 11.88 8.13
N THR A 3 -19.88 12.18 6.98
CA THR A 3 -19.25 12.03 5.68
C THR A 3 -18.49 13.32 5.44
N ASP A 4 -17.24 13.38 5.91
CA ASP A 4 -16.34 14.47 5.57
C ASP A 4 -16.03 14.32 4.08
N ASN A 5 -16.81 15.06 3.29
CA ASN A 5 -16.76 15.08 1.84
C ASN A 5 -15.60 15.98 1.43
N VAL A 6 -14.37 15.47 1.59
CA VAL A 6 -13.18 16.11 1.04
C VAL A 6 -13.14 15.76 -0.45
N THR A 7 -13.76 16.60 -1.28
CA THR A 7 -13.59 16.52 -2.74
C THR A 7 -12.20 17.01 -3.11
N THR A 8 -11.21 16.13 -2.98
CA THR A 8 -9.85 16.40 -3.48
C THR A 8 -9.85 16.29 -5.00
N ILE A 9 -9.32 17.30 -5.67
CA ILE A 9 -9.21 17.34 -7.13
C ILE A 9 -8.09 16.38 -7.55
N ILE A 10 -8.47 15.22 -8.09
CA ILE A 10 -7.52 14.26 -8.68
C ILE A 10 -7.05 14.77 -10.04
N ARG A 11 -5.73 14.87 -10.25
CA ARG A 11 -5.19 15.35 -11.52
C ARG A 11 -5.45 14.34 -12.64
N LYS A 12 -5.68 14.83 -13.86
CA LYS A 12 -5.86 13.97 -15.04
C LYS A 12 -4.56 13.21 -15.33
N LYS A 13 -4.65 11.90 -15.56
CA LYS A 13 -3.48 11.03 -15.83
C LYS A 13 -2.40 11.14 -14.75
N PHE A 14 -2.79 11.29 -13.49
CA PHE A 14 -1.86 11.41 -12.37
C PHE A 14 -0.83 10.26 -12.34
N TRP A 15 -1.22 9.05 -12.78
CA TRP A 15 -0.33 7.88 -12.86
C TRP A 15 0.86 8.02 -13.84
N GLU A 16 0.89 9.06 -14.68
CA GLU A 16 2.04 9.39 -15.54
C GLU A 16 3.05 10.32 -14.85
N LEU A 17 2.72 10.85 -13.66
CA LEU A 17 3.58 11.74 -12.89
C LEU A 17 4.58 10.96 -12.04
N PRO A 18 5.70 11.58 -11.62
CA PRO A 18 6.62 10.97 -10.66
C PRO A 18 5.89 10.56 -9.37
N LEU A 19 6.24 9.39 -8.84
CA LEU A 19 5.58 8.82 -7.66
C LEU A 19 5.71 9.71 -6.41
N GLU A 20 6.80 10.48 -6.31
CA GLU A 20 7.05 11.47 -5.25
C GLU A 20 6.06 12.63 -5.28
N GLU A 21 5.52 12.95 -6.46
CA GLU A 21 4.64 14.10 -6.67
C GLU A 21 3.16 13.76 -6.47
N LEU A 22 2.82 12.48 -6.27
CA LEU A 22 1.44 12.04 -6.08
C LEU A 22 0.91 12.40 -4.69
N THR A 23 -0.34 12.88 -4.63
CA THR A 23 -1.04 13.09 -3.36
C THR A 23 -1.34 11.76 -2.67
N ALA A 24 -1.76 11.80 -1.40
CA ALA A 24 -2.19 10.59 -0.70
C ALA A 24 -3.37 9.90 -1.41
N GLU A 25 -4.38 10.64 -1.90
CA GLU A 25 -5.49 10.00 -2.63
C GLU A 25 -5.06 9.45 -3.99
N GLU A 26 -4.20 10.16 -4.72
CA GLU A 26 -3.66 9.67 -5.99
C GLU A 26 -2.87 8.37 -5.81
N TRP A 27 -2.09 8.27 -4.73
CA TRP A 27 -1.42 7.02 -4.34
C TRP A 27 -2.39 5.88 -4.07
N GLU A 28 -3.48 6.14 -3.33
CA GLU A 28 -4.48 5.13 -3.02
C GLU A 28 -5.25 4.69 -4.27
N LEU A 29 -5.43 5.57 -5.25
CA LEU A 29 -6.07 5.26 -6.54
C LEU A 29 -5.22 4.37 -7.46
N LEU A 30 -3.92 4.19 -7.18
CA LEU A 30 -3.12 3.17 -7.86
C LEU A 30 -3.51 1.73 -7.45
N CYS A 31 -4.33 1.57 -6.41
CA CYS A 31 -4.80 0.26 -5.98
C CYS A 31 -6.07 -0.17 -6.73
N ASP A 32 -5.98 -1.27 -7.50
CA ASP A 32 -7.13 -1.84 -8.23
C ASP A 32 -8.14 -2.61 -7.36
N GLY A 33 -7.91 -2.68 -6.04
CA GLY A 33 -8.77 -3.46 -5.13
C GLY A 33 -8.74 -4.98 -5.37
N CYS A 34 -7.71 -5.50 -6.05
CA CYS A 34 -7.61 -6.89 -6.50
C CYS A 34 -7.39 -7.96 -5.41
N GLY A 35 -7.37 -7.58 -4.13
CA GLY A 35 -7.23 -8.50 -2.99
C GLY A 35 -5.85 -9.13 -2.81
N ARG A 36 -4.91 -8.96 -3.75
CA ARG A 36 -3.57 -9.56 -3.68
C ARG A 36 -2.84 -9.18 -2.39
N CYS A 37 -2.88 -7.92 -1.96
CA CYS A 37 -2.23 -7.52 -0.70
C CYS A 37 -2.79 -8.21 0.56
N CYS A 38 -3.98 -8.81 0.49
CA CYS A 38 -4.60 -9.53 1.60
C CYS A 38 -4.12 -10.98 1.71
N LEU A 39 -3.44 -11.54 0.70
CA LEU A 39 -2.90 -12.89 0.76
C LEU A 39 -1.54 -12.89 1.46
N LYS A 40 -1.32 -13.87 2.35
CA LYS A 40 -0.02 -14.07 2.97
C LYS A 40 0.97 -14.54 1.91
N LYS A 41 2.18 -14.00 2.01
CA LYS A 41 3.31 -14.31 1.15
C LYS A 41 4.38 -14.98 1.98
N ILE A 42 5.08 -15.91 1.38
CA ILE A 42 6.26 -16.56 1.96
C ILE A 42 7.41 -16.29 1.01
N GLN A 43 8.56 -15.94 1.56
CA GLN A 43 9.79 -15.79 0.81
C GLN A 43 10.65 -17.02 1.09
N ASP A 44 11.19 -17.63 0.04
CA ASP A 44 12.17 -18.70 0.17
C ASP A 44 13.53 -18.12 0.59
N GLU A 45 14.18 -18.75 1.57
CA GLU A 45 15.38 -18.21 2.22
C GLU A 45 16.64 -18.33 1.34
N GLU A 46 16.70 -19.35 0.47
CA GLU A 46 17.87 -19.59 -0.38
C GLU A 46 17.79 -18.81 -1.68
N SER A 47 16.65 -18.88 -2.36
CA SER A 47 16.42 -18.26 -3.67
C SER A 47 15.94 -16.81 -3.60
N ASN A 48 15.44 -16.37 -2.45
CA ASN A 48 14.71 -15.11 -2.27
C ASN A 48 13.42 -14.98 -3.12
N GLU A 49 12.92 -16.09 -3.69
CA GLU A 49 11.68 -16.08 -4.46
C GLU A 49 10.45 -15.88 -3.56
N LEU A 50 9.46 -15.15 -4.07
CA LEU A 50 8.25 -14.78 -3.34
C LEU A 50 7.04 -15.59 -3.82
N PHE A 51 6.45 -16.36 -2.91
CA PHE A 51 5.31 -17.23 -3.19
C PHE A 51 4.03 -16.70 -2.56
N TRP A 52 2.93 -16.76 -3.33
CA TRP A 52 1.59 -16.47 -2.85
C TRP A 52 0.98 -17.71 -2.20
N THR A 53 0.38 -17.53 -1.02
CA THR A 53 -0.37 -18.60 -0.36
C THR A 53 -1.87 -18.44 -0.59
N ARG A 54 -2.63 -19.50 -0.28
CA ARG A 54 -4.10 -19.44 -0.20
C ARG A 54 -4.61 -18.97 1.17
N VAL A 55 -3.72 -18.49 2.04
CA VAL A 55 -4.07 -17.99 3.37
C VAL A 55 -4.38 -16.49 3.27
N ALA A 56 -5.63 -16.14 3.48
CA ALA A 56 -6.11 -14.77 3.40
C ALA A 56 -6.08 -14.05 4.77
N CYS A 57 -5.96 -12.73 4.72
CA CYS A 57 -6.28 -11.84 5.83
C CYS A 57 -7.76 -11.97 6.21
N ARG A 58 -8.07 -11.81 7.49
CA ARG A 58 -9.43 -11.86 8.04
C ARG A 58 -10.41 -10.81 7.47
N TYR A 59 -9.92 -9.83 6.71
CA TYR A 59 -10.71 -8.76 6.09
C TYR A 59 -10.80 -8.92 4.56
N LEU A 60 -10.37 -10.04 3.99
CA LEU A 60 -10.67 -10.36 2.59
C LEU A 60 -12.10 -10.91 2.51
N ASP A 61 -12.92 -10.36 1.62
CA ASP A 61 -14.28 -10.83 1.35
C ASP A 61 -14.35 -11.81 0.17
N ASP A 62 -15.54 -12.37 -0.07
CA ASP A 62 -15.79 -13.33 -1.15
C ASP A 62 -15.70 -12.70 -2.55
N ASN A 63 -15.71 -11.37 -2.66
CA ASN A 63 -15.52 -10.64 -3.91
C ASN A 63 -14.04 -10.32 -4.19
N CYS A 64 -13.11 -10.92 -3.43
CA CYS A 64 -11.68 -10.66 -3.49
C CYS A 64 -11.32 -9.20 -3.18
N ARG A 65 -12.09 -8.53 -2.31
CA ARG A 65 -11.83 -7.15 -1.87
C ARG A 65 -11.58 -7.08 -0.38
N CYS A 66 -10.85 -6.05 0.05
CA CYS A 66 -10.69 -5.76 1.47
C CYS A 66 -11.96 -5.10 1.99
N SER A 67 -12.59 -5.68 3.01
CA SER A 67 -13.85 -5.19 3.59
C SER A 67 -13.71 -3.89 4.38
N ASP A 68 -12.51 -3.56 4.87
CA ASP A 68 -12.20 -2.27 5.53
C ASP A 68 -10.83 -1.74 5.08
N TYR A 69 -10.74 -1.41 3.79
CA TYR A 69 -9.49 -0.95 3.18
C TYR A 69 -8.98 0.38 3.78
N ALA A 70 -9.87 1.28 4.16
CA ALA A 70 -9.49 2.59 4.71
C ALA A 70 -8.79 2.47 6.07
N LYS A 71 -9.18 1.50 6.91
CA LYS A 71 -8.57 1.27 8.23
C LYS A 71 -7.57 0.11 8.23
N ARG A 72 -7.18 -0.40 7.07
CA ARG A 72 -6.38 -1.64 6.92
C ARG A 72 -5.10 -1.66 7.74
N THR A 73 -4.38 -0.53 7.82
CA THR A 73 -3.12 -0.40 8.58
C THR A 73 -3.33 -0.29 10.09
N VAL A 74 -4.50 0.18 10.52
CA VAL A 74 -4.89 0.21 11.94
C VAL A 74 -5.35 -1.18 12.40
N LEU A 75 -6.17 -1.84 11.59
CA LEU A 75 -6.72 -3.17 11.88
C LEU A 75 -5.69 -4.29 11.75
N VAL A 76 -4.75 -4.13 10.82
CA VAL A 76 -3.65 -5.06 10.56
C VAL A 76 -2.37 -4.23 10.39
N PRO A 77 -1.57 -4.05 11.46
CA PRO A 77 -0.36 -3.22 11.41
C PRO A 77 0.67 -3.64 10.36
N THR A 78 0.63 -4.89 9.92
CA THR A 78 1.48 -5.43 8.85
C THR A 78 0.87 -5.27 7.45
N CYS A 79 -0.26 -4.57 7.31
CA CYS A 79 -0.90 -4.37 6.01
C CYS A 79 -0.07 -3.44 5.13
N LEU A 80 -0.25 -3.59 3.81
CA LEU A 80 0.49 -2.83 2.82
C LEU A 80 0.00 -1.38 2.75
N ASN A 81 0.91 -0.44 3.00
CA ASN A 81 0.76 0.97 2.66
C ASN A 81 1.70 1.27 1.48
N VAL A 82 1.12 1.46 0.29
CA VAL A 82 1.87 1.56 -0.96
C VAL A 82 2.83 2.77 -0.94
N LYS A 83 2.34 3.91 -0.44
CA LYS A 83 3.12 5.14 -0.29
C LYS A 83 4.30 4.96 0.67
N GLU A 84 4.07 4.31 1.81
CA GLU A 84 5.14 4.09 2.79
C GLU A 84 6.20 3.09 2.31
N ILE A 85 5.81 2.06 1.56
CA ILE A 85 6.76 1.11 0.97
C ILE A 85 7.73 1.85 0.04
N TYR A 86 7.20 2.74 -0.80
CA TYR A 86 8.01 3.57 -1.67
C TYR A 86 9.00 4.44 -0.89
N ASN A 87 8.50 5.16 0.13
CA ASN A 87 9.33 6.06 0.94
C ASN A 87 10.45 5.33 1.69
N ARG A 88 10.23 4.08 2.11
CA ARG A 88 11.25 3.25 2.76
C ARG A 88 12.39 2.87 1.81
N MET A 89 12.12 2.69 0.52
CA MET A 89 13.15 2.42 -0.48
C MET A 89 14.02 3.65 -0.74
N LEU A 90 13.42 4.85 -0.77
CA LEU A 90 14.13 6.11 -0.96
C LEU A 90 14.97 6.53 0.25
N THR A 91 14.52 6.22 1.47
CA THR A 91 15.22 6.55 2.73
C THR A 91 16.21 5.48 3.17
N GLY A 92 16.33 4.39 2.42
CA GLY A 92 17.21 3.23 2.70
C GLY A 92 18.71 3.48 2.51
N CYS A 93 19.13 4.66 2.02
CA CYS A 93 20.53 5.07 2.04
C CYS A 93 20.79 6.11 3.15
N ARG A 94 20.75 5.68 4.41
CA ARG A 94 21.27 6.46 5.55
C ARG A 94 22.69 6.02 5.92
N ILE A 95 23.62 6.07 4.96
CA ILE A 95 25.07 6.15 5.26
C ILE A 95 25.53 7.62 5.26
N LEU A 96 24.68 8.58 4.87
CA LEU A 96 25.02 10.01 4.88
C LEU A 96 23.88 10.86 5.46
N ALA A 97 23.65 10.76 6.76
CA ALA A 97 23.14 11.90 7.50
C ALA A 97 24.36 12.59 8.14
N PRO A 98 24.69 13.85 7.78
CA PRO A 98 25.69 14.59 8.51
C PRO A 98 25.23 14.71 9.96
N ILE A 99 26.14 14.35 10.86
CA ILE A 99 26.02 14.54 12.30
C ILE A 99 25.77 16.03 12.52
N ALA A 100 24.59 16.37 13.04
CA ALA A 100 24.36 17.63 13.73
C ALA A 100 24.52 17.38 15.24
#